data_AF-A0A364JWC0-F1
#
_entry.id   AF-A0A364JWC0-F1
#
_cell.length_a   1.000
_cell.length_b   1.000
_cell.length_c   1.000
_cell.angle_alpha   90.00
_cell.angle_beta   90.00
_cell.angle_gamma   90.00
#
_symmetry.space_group_name_H-M   'P 1'
#
loop_
_entity.id
_entity.type
_entity.pdbx_description
1 polymer ?
#
loop_
_entity_poly.entity_id
_entity_poly.type
_entity_poly.pdbx_seq_one_letter_code
_entity_poly.pdbx_strand_id
1 'polypeptide(L)'
;MHFKIPALSGIFALIVREYSLELFRKTLRRSLLDKFLLFAGVSFVIASVDRLYPQGGQMLKSINPLLTGDLLAILSDMGHGDEIAIVDANFPADSMAQRLVQLPGISATDTLEAVLSVLPLDDFVESPAAAMDSPNERPEIYPEFEALLYKAEGRTISLEPLERFAFYERTKEAYAVIATGERRLYANIILKKGVLRS
;
A
#
# COMPACT_ATOMS: atom_id res chain seq x y z
N MET A 1 32.40 0.21 -18.36
CA MET A 1 31.66 -0.94 -17.78
C MET A 1 30.77 -0.42 -16.67
N HIS A 2 29.48 -0.23 -16.96
CA HIS A 2 28.48 0.07 -15.92
C HIS A 2 28.08 -1.24 -15.24
N PHE A 3 28.44 -1.41 -13.98
CA PHE A 3 27.87 -2.45 -13.14
C PHE A 3 26.45 -2.01 -12.75
N LYS A 4 25.43 -2.66 -13.32
CA LYS A 4 24.06 -2.63 -12.79
C LYS A 4 24.06 -3.44 -11.49
N ILE A 5 23.85 -2.79 -10.35
CA ILE A 5 23.56 -3.48 -9.08
C ILE A 5 22.08 -3.87 -9.15
N PRO A 6 21.70 -5.15 -8.97
CA PRO A 6 20.31 -5.58 -9.01
C PRO A 6 19.54 -5.06 -7.79
N ALA A 7 18.24 -4.82 -7.99
CA ALA A 7 17.30 -4.37 -6.97
C ALA A 7 17.32 -5.29 -5.73
N LEU A 8 18.00 -4.83 -4.68
CA LEU A 8 18.01 -5.41 -3.34
C LEU A 8 17.35 -4.43 -2.35
N SER A 9 16.28 -3.76 -2.80
CA SER A 9 15.80 -2.47 -2.26
C SER A 9 15.05 -2.53 -0.91
N GLY A 10 14.94 -3.69 -0.26
CA GLY A 10 14.35 -3.79 1.08
C GLY A 10 15.18 -4.65 2.05
N ILE A 11 15.60 -5.83 1.58
CA ILE A 11 16.36 -6.79 2.39
C ILE A 11 17.74 -6.25 2.76
N PHE A 12 18.41 -5.52 1.86
CA PHE A 12 19.74 -4.96 2.14
C PHE A 12 19.69 -3.88 3.24
N ALA A 13 18.66 -3.03 3.24
CA ALA A 13 18.46 -2.03 4.29
C ALA A 13 18.17 -2.67 5.66
N LEU A 14 17.37 -3.75 5.67
CA LEU A 14 17.07 -4.49 6.90
C LEU A 14 18.30 -5.22 7.45
N ILE A 15 19.08 -5.87 6.57
CA ILE A 15 20.35 -6.53 6.91
C ILE A 15 21.35 -5.53 7.48
N VAL A 16 21.50 -4.35 6.86
CA VAL A 16 22.41 -3.30 7.36
C VAL A 16 21.98 -2.80 8.74
N ARG A 17 20.67 -2.68 8.99
CA ARG A 17 20.12 -2.24 10.29
C ARG A 17 20.33 -3.28 11.39
N GLU A 18 20.08 -4.56 11.10
CA GLU A 18 20.32 -5.65 12.05
C GLU A 18 21.81 -5.91 12.31
N TYR A 19 22.65 -5.93 11.25
CA TYR A 19 24.09 -6.07 11.40
C TYR A 19 24.70 -4.93 12.22
N SER A 20 24.21 -3.70 12.05
CA SER A 20 24.69 -2.55 12.82
C SER A 20 24.38 -2.68 14.32
N LEU A 21 23.21 -3.24 14.67
CA LEU A 21 22.81 -3.51 16.06
C LEU A 21 23.59 -4.69 16.67
N GLU A 22 23.89 -5.72 15.88
CA GLU A 22 24.67 -6.86 16.36
C GLU A 22 26.16 -6.51 16.55
N LEU A 23 26.74 -5.69 15.67
CA LEU A 23 28.10 -5.15 15.81
C LEU A 23 28.21 -4.24 17.05
N PHE A 24 27.16 -3.45 17.34
CA PHE A 24 27.07 -2.63 18.55
C PHE A 24 27.11 -3.49 19.82
N ARG A 25 26.35 -4.61 19.86
CA ARG A 25 26.33 -5.55 21.00
C ARG A 25 27.67 -6.27 21.21
N LYS A 26 28.40 -6.59 20.15
CA LYS A 26 29.72 -7.27 20.23
C LYS A 26 30.87 -6.36 20.69
N THR A 27 30.66 -5.04 20.82
CA THR A 27 31.74 -4.07 21.04
C THR A 27 31.85 -3.54 22.49
N LEU A 28 31.36 -4.30 23.47
CA LEU A 28 31.40 -3.90 24.90
C LEU A 28 32.82 -3.86 25.54
N ARG A 29 33.88 -4.27 24.83
CA ARG A 29 35.28 -4.28 25.34
C ARG A 29 36.24 -3.27 24.69
N ARG A 30 35.79 -2.39 23.79
CA ARG A 30 36.68 -1.43 23.10
C ARG A 30 36.71 -0.06 23.78
N SER A 31 37.75 0.71 23.45
CA SER A 31 37.99 2.06 23.98
C SER A 31 36.81 3.00 23.66
N LEU A 32 36.68 4.10 24.42
CA LEU A 32 35.64 5.11 24.17
C LEU A 32 35.72 5.69 22.74
N LEU A 33 36.93 5.84 22.18
CA LEU A 33 37.12 6.36 20.83
C LEU A 33 36.57 5.40 19.76
N ASP A 34 36.77 4.09 19.93
CA ASP A 34 36.26 3.09 18.97
C ASP A 34 34.74 3.03 18.97
N LYS A 35 34.11 3.22 20.14
CA LYS A 35 32.64 3.30 20.26
C LYS A 35 32.12 4.55 19.55
N PHE A 36 32.80 5.68 19.69
CA PHE A 36 32.41 6.94 19.05
C PHE A 36 32.53 6.86 17.53
N LEU A 37 33.64 6.34 17.01
CA LEU A 37 33.84 6.16 15.57
C LEU A 37 32.84 5.18 14.95
N LEU A 38 32.51 4.09 15.67
CA LEU A 38 31.48 3.16 15.23
C LEU A 38 30.09 3.81 15.22
N PHE A 39 29.75 4.58 16.26
CA PHE A 39 28.47 5.28 16.33
C PHE A 39 28.35 6.32 15.22
N ALA A 40 29.39 7.12 14.99
CA ALA A 40 29.44 8.08 13.90
C ALA A 40 29.32 7.39 12.52
N GLY A 41 29.98 6.25 12.33
CA GLY A 41 29.90 5.47 11.10
C GLY A 41 28.51 4.87 10.85
N VAL A 42 27.88 4.28 11.87
CA VAL A 42 26.52 3.73 11.78
C VAL A 42 25.50 4.85 11.55
N SER A 43 25.62 5.97 12.26
CA SER A 43 24.77 7.15 12.03
C SER A 43 24.95 7.73 10.63
N PHE A 44 26.17 7.75 10.09
CA PHE A 44 26.42 8.19 8.72
C PHE A 44 25.80 7.24 7.69
N VAL A 45 25.94 5.92 7.88
CA VAL A 45 25.32 4.92 6.99
C VAL A 45 23.79 5.01 7.04
N ILE A 46 23.19 5.12 8.23
CA ILE A 46 21.73 5.31 8.39
C ILE A 46 21.30 6.61 7.70
N ALA A 47 21.98 7.73 7.96
CA ALA A 47 21.67 9.01 7.32
C ALA A 47 21.86 8.97 5.79
N SER A 48 22.81 8.20 5.28
CA SER A 48 23.00 7.96 3.85
C SER A 48 21.90 7.09 3.26
N VAL A 49 21.46 6.05 3.97
CA VAL A 49 20.33 5.19 3.56
C VAL A 49 19.03 6.00 3.57
N ASP A 50 18.78 6.80 4.60
CA ASP A 50 17.62 7.70 4.69
C ASP A 50 17.65 8.80 3.62
N ARG A 51 18.84 9.25 3.20
CA ARG A 51 19.00 10.21 2.10
C ARG A 51 18.78 9.56 0.72
N LEU A 52 19.11 8.27 0.58
CA LEU A 52 18.86 7.49 -0.64
C LEU A 52 17.42 6.98 -0.73
N TYR A 53 16.76 6.83 0.42
CA TYR A 53 15.36 6.41 0.58
C TYR A 53 14.66 7.34 1.57
N PRO A 54 14.33 8.58 1.17
CA PRO A 54 13.60 9.49 2.04
C PRO A 54 12.27 8.86 2.42
N GLN A 55 12.13 8.51 3.70
CA GLN A 55 10.85 8.12 4.28
C GLN A 55 9.96 9.37 4.27
N GLY A 56 9.13 9.49 3.24
CA GLY A 56 8.12 10.54 3.12
C GLY A 56 8.47 11.67 2.16
N GLY A 57 7.67 11.76 1.10
CA GLY A 57 7.53 12.97 0.28
C GLY A 57 7.69 12.72 -1.22
N GLN A 58 6.74 12.05 -1.86
CA GLN A 58 6.49 12.41 -3.26
C GLN A 58 6.00 13.87 -3.27
N MET A 59 6.83 14.73 -3.86
CA MET A 59 6.79 16.19 -3.73
C MET A 59 5.78 16.82 -4.70
N LEU A 60 4.51 16.38 -4.62
CA LEU A 60 3.40 16.95 -5.39
C LEU A 60 2.44 17.70 -4.46
N LYS A 61 2.07 18.92 -4.84
CA LYS A 61 1.08 19.71 -4.09
C LYS A 61 -0.28 19.03 -4.22
N SER A 62 -0.99 18.89 -3.09
CA SER A 62 -2.36 18.39 -3.01
C SER A 62 -2.58 16.92 -3.42
N ILE A 63 -1.51 16.12 -3.56
CA ILE A 63 -1.60 14.68 -3.83
C ILE A 63 -1.15 13.91 -2.60
N ASN A 64 -1.91 12.88 -2.20
CA ASN A 64 -1.54 12.02 -1.08
C ASN A 64 -0.19 11.31 -1.37
N PRO A 65 0.80 11.37 -0.47
CA PRO A 65 2.14 10.82 -0.72
C PRO A 65 2.19 9.28 -0.88
N LEU A 66 1.12 8.56 -0.51
CA LEU A 66 0.98 7.12 -0.78
C LEU A 66 0.71 6.83 -2.27
N LEU A 67 0.23 7.82 -3.02
CA LEU A 67 0.05 7.73 -4.46
C LEU A 67 1.39 7.89 -5.16
N THR A 68 2.16 6.80 -5.20
CA THR A 68 3.43 6.71 -5.93
C THR A 68 3.24 7.00 -7.41
N GLY A 69 4.34 7.27 -8.13
CA GLY A 69 4.28 7.55 -9.58
C GLY A 69 3.62 6.41 -10.37
N ASP A 70 3.94 5.16 -10.02
CA ASP A 70 3.36 3.97 -10.66
C ASP A 70 1.87 3.84 -10.35
N LEU A 71 1.46 4.10 -9.09
CA LEU A 71 0.05 4.06 -8.72
C LEU A 71 -0.75 5.18 -9.39
N LEU A 72 -0.20 6.40 -9.47
CA LEU A 72 -0.83 7.51 -10.18
C LEU A 72 -1.00 7.21 -11.67
N ALA A 73 0.01 6.61 -12.31
CA ALA A 73 -0.09 6.20 -13.71
C ALA A 73 -1.22 5.18 -13.91
N ILE A 74 -1.29 4.15 -13.05
CA ILE A 74 -2.38 3.16 -13.08
C ILE A 74 -3.75 3.84 -12.93
N LEU A 75 -3.93 4.67 -11.89
CA LEU A 75 -5.20 5.34 -11.63
C LEU A 75 -5.60 6.29 -12.77
N SER A 76 -4.62 6.94 -13.40
CA SER A 76 -4.83 7.82 -14.56
C SER A 76 -5.26 7.02 -15.80
N ASP A 77 -4.60 5.89 -16.08
CA ASP A 77 -4.80 5.08 -17.27
C ASP A 77 -6.09 4.24 -17.23
N MET A 78 -6.63 3.97 -16.03
CA MET A 78 -7.93 3.31 -15.87
C MET A 78 -9.04 4.08 -16.60
N GLY A 79 -9.88 3.36 -17.34
CA GLY A 79 -11.12 3.88 -17.93
C GLY A 79 -12.29 3.87 -16.94
N HIS A 80 -13.41 4.46 -17.34
CA HIS A 80 -14.67 4.29 -16.62
C HIS A 80 -15.09 2.82 -16.64
N GLY A 81 -15.47 2.29 -15.48
CA GLY A 81 -15.87 0.91 -15.30
C GLY A 81 -14.72 -0.04 -14.96
N ASP A 82 -13.47 0.39 -15.13
CA ASP A 82 -12.32 -0.38 -14.65
C ASP A 82 -12.34 -0.48 -13.13
N GLU A 83 -11.85 -1.62 -12.62
CA GLU A 83 -11.82 -1.91 -11.20
C GLU A 83 -10.39 -2.00 -10.67
N ILE A 84 -10.17 -1.57 -9.43
CA ILE A 84 -8.91 -1.71 -8.71
C ILE A 84 -9.16 -2.32 -7.34
N ALA A 85 -8.40 -3.34 -6.98
CA ALA A 85 -8.52 -4.01 -5.69
C ALA A 85 -7.46 -3.50 -4.70
N ILE A 86 -7.85 -3.22 -3.47
CA ILE A 86 -6.97 -3.00 -2.32
C ILE A 86 -7.11 -4.23 -1.43
N VAL A 87 -6.01 -4.92 -1.18
CA VAL A 87 -6.04 -6.23 -0.52
C VAL A 87 -5.12 -6.30 0.70
N ASP A 88 -5.53 -7.10 1.66
CA ASP A 88 -4.82 -7.34 2.92
C ASP A 88 -3.56 -8.21 2.72
N ALA A 89 -2.72 -8.30 3.76
CA ALA A 89 -1.44 -9.00 3.70
C ALA A 89 -1.56 -10.53 3.53
N ASN A 90 -2.75 -11.11 3.70
CA ASN A 90 -3.01 -12.54 3.52
C ASN A 90 -3.59 -12.86 2.13
N PHE A 91 -3.99 -11.85 1.37
CA PHE A 91 -4.53 -12.04 0.03
C PHE A 91 -3.45 -12.51 -0.95
N PRO A 92 -3.74 -13.47 -1.85
CA PRO A 92 -2.75 -14.02 -2.79
C PRO A 92 -2.48 -13.08 -3.98
N ALA A 93 -2.09 -11.83 -3.71
CA ALA A 93 -2.03 -10.72 -4.67
C ALA A 93 -1.12 -11.01 -5.87
N ASP A 94 0.10 -11.52 -5.65
CA ASP A 94 1.04 -11.86 -6.72
C ASP A 94 0.47 -12.83 -7.77
N SER A 95 -0.38 -13.78 -7.34
CA SER A 95 -0.97 -14.77 -8.25
C SER A 95 -2.25 -14.30 -8.95
N MET A 96 -2.88 -13.23 -8.44
CA MET A 96 -4.18 -12.74 -8.92
C MET A 96 -4.06 -11.48 -9.76
N ALA A 97 -3.04 -10.66 -9.54
CA ALA A 97 -2.95 -9.33 -10.12
C ALA A 97 -2.52 -9.34 -11.59
N GLN A 98 -3.27 -8.64 -12.44
CA GLN A 98 -2.79 -8.27 -13.78
C GLN A 98 -1.67 -7.23 -13.71
N ARG A 99 -1.79 -6.29 -12.76
CA ARG A 99 -0.80 -5.27 -12.39
C ARG A 99 -0.76 -5.18 -10.88
N LEU A 100 0.42 -5.31 -10.28
CA LEU A 100 0.59 -5.31 -8.83
C LEU A 100 1.34 -4.06 -8.36
N VAL A 101 0.75 -3.36 -7.40
CA VAL A 101 1.41 -2.33 -6.59
C VAL A 101 1.55 -2.86 -5.18
N GLN A 102 2.73 -2.75 -4.58
CA GLN A 102 2.97 -3.20 -3.21
C GLN A 102 3.22 -2.00 -2.30
N LEU A 103 2.40 -1.86 -1.25
CA LEU A 103 2.52 -0.87 -0.19
C LEU A 103 2.68 -1.58 1.18
N PRO A 104 3.79 -2.31 1.39
CA PRO A 104 4.00 -3.05 2.62
C PRO A 104 4.05 -2.11 3.82
N GLY A 105 3.39 -2.49 4.90
CA GLY A 105 3.33 -1.71 6.14
C GLY A 105 2.33 -0.55 6.13
N ILE A 106 1.57 -0.36 5.05
CA ILE A 106 0.47 0.61 4.97
C ILE A 106 -0.87 -0.11 5.21
N SER A 107 -1.80 0.52 5.91
CA SER A 107 -3.13 -0.06 6.16
C SER A 107 -4.03 -0.01 4.91
N ALA A 108 -5.04 -0.88 4.86
CA ALA A 108 -6.02 -0.86 3.78
C ALA A 108 -6.83 0.45 3.79
N THR A 109 -7.11 0.99 4.98
CA THR A 109 -7.85 2.24 5.18
C THR A 109 -7.06 3.47 4.72
N ASP A 110 -5.76 3.57 5.03
CA ASP A 110 -4.92 4.68 4.55
C ASP A 110 -4.76 4.62 3.02
N THR A 111 -4.64 3.40 2.48
CA THR A 111 -4.55 3.16 1.03
C THR A 111 -5.87 3.56 0.35
N LEU A 112 -7.00 3.16 0.93
CA LEU A 112 -8.33 3.51 0.42
C LEU A 112 -8.55 5.02 0.43
N GLU A 113 -8.22 5.71 1.53
CA GLU A 113 -8.31 7.17 1.61
C GLU A 113 -7.44 7.86 0.55
N ALA A 114 -6.21 7.36 0.34
CA ALA A 114 -5.32 7.89 -0.69
C ALA A 114 -5.91 7.72 -2.09
N VAL A 115 -6.40 6.52 -2.43
CA VAL A 115 -6.99 6.25 -3.76
C VAL A 115 -8.24 7.10 -3.98
N LEU A 116 -9.16 7.17 -3.02
CA LEU A 116 -10.39 7.94 -3.12
C LEU A 116 -10.15 9.47 -3.20
N SER A 117 -8.97 9.96 -2.80
CA SER A 117 -8.64 11.38 -2.95
C SER A 117 -8.51 11.84 -4.41
N VAL A 118 -8.36 10.90 -5.36
CA VAL A 118 -8.20 11.18 -6.79
C VAL A 118 -9.11 10.34 -7.70
N LEU A 119 -9.59 9.18 -7.23
CA LEU A 119 -10.40 8.25 -8.01
C LEU A 119 -11.90 8.51 -7.79
N PRO A 120 -12.65 9.03 -8.77
CA PRO A 120 -14.11 9.11 -8.68
C PRO A 120 -14.71 7.70 -8.74
N LEU A 121 -15.75 7.44 -7.95
CA LEU A 121 -16.47 6.16 -8.00
C LEU A 121 -17.64 6.19 -8.99
N ASP A 122 -17.93 5.02 -9.54
CA ASP A 122 -19.01 4.85 -10.51
C ASP A 122 -20.39 5.11 -9.88
N ASP A 123 -21.17 6.00 -10.48
CA ASP A 123 -22.52 6.34 -10.04
C ASP A 123 -23.61 5.81 -11.00
N PHE A 124 -23.24 5.01 -12.01
CA PHE A 124 -24.15 4.28 -12.89
C PHE A 124 -24.46 2.86 -12.41
N VAL A 125 -23.80 2.41 -11.34
CA VAL A 125 -24.00 1.09 -10.72
C VAL A 125 -24.54 1.23 -9.30
N GLU A 126 -25.23 0.19 -8.83
CA GLU A 126 -25.79 0.17 -7.47
C GLU A 126 -24.71 0.24 -6.40
N SER A 127 -23.63 -0.55 -6.56
CA SER A 127 -22.52 -0.62 -5.62
C SER A 127 -21.18 -0.48 -6.36
N PRO A 128 -20.54 0.71 -6.35
CA PRO A 128 -19.21 0.89 -6.96
C PRO A 128 -18.07 0.40 -6.06
N ALA A 129 -18.39 -0.11 -4.88
CA ALA A 129 -17.42 -0.70 -3.96
C ALA A 129 -17.92 -2.07 -3.50
N ALA A 130 -17.06 -3.08 -3.59
CA ALA A 130 -17.34 -4.43 -3.14
C ALA A 130 -16.26 -4.89 -2.16
N ALA A 131 -16.62 -5.65 -1.12
CA ALA A 131 -15.68 -6.14 -0.13
C ALA A 131 -15.83 -7.64 0.09
N MET A 132 -14.74 -8.31 0.46
CA MET A 132 -14.79 -9.73 0.77
C MET A 132 -15.53 -9.93 2.08
N ASP A 133 -16.59 -10.73 2.05
CA ASP A 133 -17.39 -11.01 3.23
C ASP A 133 -16.85 -12.21 4.01
N SER A 134 -17.16 -12.22 5.30
CA SER A 134 -16.92 -13.35 6.18
C SER A 134 -18.18 -14.23 6.24
N PRO A 135 -18.04 -15.56 6.24
CA PRO A 135 -19.19 -16.47 6.26
C PRO A 135 -19.99 -16.41 7.57
N ASN A 136 -19.41 -15.85 8.63
CA ASN A 136 -19.97 -15.92 9.98
C ASN A 136 -20.56 -14.58 10.43
N GLU A 137 -19.80 -13.50 10.27
CA GLU A 137 -20.13 -12.19 10.81
C GLU A 137 -19.62 -11.10 9.89
N ARG A 138 -20.29 -9.95 9.91
CA ARG A 138 -19.88 -8.78 9.14
C ARG A 138 -18.45 -8.35 9.54
N PRO A 139 -17.50 -8.24 8.60
CA PRO A 139 -16.14 -7.86 8.92
C PRO A 139 -16.04 -6.51 9.65
N GLU A 140 -15.19 -6.46 10.68
CA GLU A 140 -15.02 -5.28 11.54
C GLU A 140 -14.53 -4.03 10.79
N ILE A 141 -13.89 -4.21 9.63
CA ILE A 141 -13.36 -3.10 8.82
C ILE A 141 -14.43 -2.43 7.94
N TYR A 142 -15.60 -3.05 7.74
CA TYR A 142 -16.65 -2.50 6.87
C TYR A 142 -17.07 -1.08 7.26
N PRO A 143 -17.33 -0.74 8.54
CA PRO A 143 -17.68 0.61 8.94
C PRO A 143 -16.61 1.65 8.60
N GLU A 144 -15.32 1.28 8.67
CA GLU A 144 -14.22 2.18 8.31
C GLU A 144 -14.18 2.43 6.80
N PHE A 145 -14.37 1.39 5.99
CA PHE A 145 -14.50 1.54 4.53
C PHE A 145 -15.71 2.39 4.14
N GLU A 146 -16.89 2.13 4.72
CA GLU A 146 -18.10 2.92 4.45
C GLU A 146 -17.94 4.39 4.85
N ALA A 147 -17.28 4.66 5.97
CA ALA A 147 -17.00 6.04 6.41
C ALA A 147 -16.07 6.77 5.43
N LEU A 148 -15.05 6.08 4.90
CA LEU A 148 -14.14 6.65 3.90
C LEU A 148 -14.84 6.88 2.55
N LEU A 149 -15.68 5.94 2.11
CA LEU A 149 -16.51 6.09 0.91
C LEU A 149 -17.46 7.30 1.04
N TYR A 150 -18.15 7.43 2.18
CA TYR A 150 -19.02 8.57 2.45
C TYR A 150 -18.26 9.90 2.45
N LYS A 151 -17.09 9.93 3.10
CA LYS A 151 -16.22 11.12 3.14
C LYS A 151 -15.79 11.57 1.74
N ALA A 152 -15.46 10.62 0.86
CA ALA A 152 -14.97 10.91 -0.49
C ALA A 152 -16.10 11.36 -1.43
N GLU A 153 -17.25 10.70 -1.37
CA GLU A 153 -18.31 10.85 -2.36
C GLU A 153 -19.48 11.74 -1.90
N GLY A 154 -19.53 12.07 -0.60
CA GLY A 154 -20.62 12.88 -0.02
C GLY A 154 -21.99 12.19 -0.03
N ARG A 155 -22.02 10.88 -0.30
CA ARG A 155 -23.21 10.03 -0.36
C ARG A 155 -22.94 8.69 0.31
N THR A 156 -23.98 8.06 0.83
CA THR A 156 -23.88 6.70 1.36
C THR A 156 -23.62 5.72 0.22
N ILE A 157 -22.56 4.92 0.36
CA ILE A 157 -22.24 3.81 -0.52
C ILE A 157 -22.19 2.56 0.35
N SER A 158 -23.11 1.63 0.10
CA SER A 158 -23.08 0.32 0.73
C SER A 158 -22.03 -0.54 0.04
N LEU A 159 -21.26 -1.29 0.82
CA LEU A 159 -20.37 -2.31 0.27
C LEU A 159 -21.20 -3.48 -0.27
N GLU A 160 -20.94 -3.88 -1.51
CA GLU A 160 -21.40 -5.16 -2.03
C GLU A 160 -20.61 -6.29 -1.35
N PRO A 161 -21.25 -7.16 -0.54
CA PRO A 161 -20.57 -8.28 0.08
C PRO A 161 -20.33 -9.38 -0.97
N LEU A 162 -19.08 -9.79 -1.13
CA LEU A 162 -18.70 -10.89 -2.01
C LEU A 162 -18.19 -12.09 -1.21
N GLU A 163 -18.72 -13.27 -1.53
CA GLU A 163 -18.12 -14.53 -1.08
C GLU A 163 -16.67 -14.62 -1.56
N ARG A 164 -15.81 -15.29 -0.78
CA ARG A 164 -14.36 -15.36 -0.99
C ARG A 164 -13.95 -15.69 -2.42
N PHE A 165 -14.55 -16.71 -3.06
CA PHE A 165 -14.20 -17.10 -4.42
C PHE A 165 -14.74 -16.12 -5.45
N ALA A 166 -15.93 -15.57 -5.25
CA ALA A 166 -16.46 -14.50 -6.10
C ALA A 166 -15.55 -13.25 -6.06
N PHE A 167 -15.03 -12.91 -4.89
CA PHE A 167 -14.05 -11.83 -4.74
C PHE A 167 -12.75 -12.14 -5.48
N TYR A 168 -12.24 -13.38 -5.42
CA TYR A 168 -11.06 -13.79 -6.17
C TYR A 168 -11.25 -13.67 -7.68
N GLU A 169 -12.38 -14.16 -8.22
CA GLU A 169 -12.64 -14.04 -9.65
C GLU A 169 -12.76 -12.58 -10.09
N ARG A 170 -13.46 -11.74 -9.33
CA ARG A 170 -13.55 -10.30 -9.63
C ARG A 170 -12.20 -9.59 -9.56
N THR A 171 -11.35 -9.97 -8.61
CA THR A 171 -9.99 -9.40 -8.46
C THR A 171 -9.07 -9.76 -9.62
N LYS A 172 -9.21 -10.95 -10.22
CA LYS A 172 -8.43 -11.34 -11.41
C LYS A 172 -8.75 -10.48 -12.64
N GLU A 173 -10.00 -10.04 -12.75
CA GLU A 173 -10.47 -9.17 -13.82
C GLU A 173 -10.20 -7.68 -13.55
N ALA A 174 -9.82 -7.33 -12.31
CA ALA A 174 -9.48 -5.96 -11.96
C ALA A 174 -8.24 -5.49 -12.73
N TYR A 175 -8.25 -4.20 -13.09
CA TYR A 175 -7.18 -3.54 -13.84
C TYR A 175 -5.83 -3.61 -13.09
N ALA A 176 -5.89 -3.47 -11.76
CA ALA A 176 -4.75 -3.56 -10.88
C ALA A 176 -5.14 -4.03 -9.48
N VAL A 177 -4.14 -4.49 -8.73
CA VAL A 177 -4.25 -4.86 -7.31
C VAL A 177 -3.18 -4.09 -6.53
N ILE A 178 -3.58 -3.52 -5.40
CA ILE A 178 -2.72 -2.86 -4.42
C ILE A 178 -2.64 -3.78 -3.20
N ALA A 179 -1.49 -4.45 -3.03
CA ALA A 179 -1.22 -5.27 -1.85
C ALA A 179 -0.71 -4.39 -0.70
N THR A 180 -1.42 -4.44 0.42
CA THR A 180 -1.13 -3.60 1.60
C THR A 180 -0.45 -4.41 2.71
N GLY A 181 -0.07 -3.72 3.80
CA GLY A 181 0.38 -4.35 5.04
C GLY A 181 -0.73 -4.64 6.05
N GLU A 182 -2.00 -4.53 5.64
CA GLU A 182 -3.15 -4.71 6.52
C GLU A 182 -3.21 -6.14 7.09
N ARG A 183 -3.40 -6.25 8.40
CA ARG A 183 -3.35 -7.53 9.12
C ARG A 183 -4.74 -8.00 9.57
N ARG A 184 -5.73 -7.09 9.61
CA ARG A 184 -7.13 -7.44 9.87
C ARG A 184 -7.61 -8.36 8.74
N LEU A 185 -8.38 -9.38 9.12
CA LEU A 185 -8.94 -10.34 8.16
C LEU A 185 -10.08 -9.68 7.37
N TYR A 186 -10.29 -10.16 6.15
CA TYR A 186 -11.36 -9.68 5.26
C TYR A 186 -11.24 -8.19 4.91
N ALA A 187 -10.04 -7.63 5.01
CA ALA A 187 -9.74 -6.23 4.74
C ALA A 187 -9.42 -5.99 3.27
N ASN A 188 -10.27 -6.53 2.40
CA ASN A 188 -10.14 -6.46 0.94
C ASN A 188 -11.33 -5.71 0.37
N ILE A 189 -11.07 -4.75 -0.51
CA ILE A 189 -12.09 -3.92 -1.18
C ILE A 189 -11.73 -3.74 -2.65
N ILE A 190 -12.74 -3.77 -3.52
CA ILE A 190 -12.65 -3.48 -4.95
C ILE A 190 -13.42 -2.18 -5.20
N LEU A 191 -12.81 -1.26 -5.94
CA LEU A 191 -13.40 0.02 -6.33
C LEU A 191 -13.59 0.07 -7.83
N LYS A 192 -14.76 0.54 -8.29
CA LYS A 192 -15.08 0.76 -9.69
C LYS A 192 -14.97 2.25 -10.05
N LYS A 193 -14.14 2.55 -11.05
CA LYS A 193 -13.88 3.94 -11.47
C LYS A 193 -15.08 4.54 -12.21
N GLY A 194 -15.51 5.72 -11.75
CA GLY A 194 -16.58 6.51 -12.33
C GLY A 194 -16.12 7.51 -13.38
N VAL A 195 -16.96 8.52 -13.60
CA VAL A 195 -16.73 9.63 -14.53
C VAL A 195 -16.60 10.95 -13.78
N LEU A 196 -15.83 11.89 -14.32
CA LEU A 196 -15.87 13.28 -13.88
C LEU A 196 -16.85 14.06 -14.76
N ARG A 197 -17.70 14.87 -14.13
CA ARG A 197 -18.57 15.83 -14.82
C ARG A 197 -17.93 17.21 -14.72
N SER A 198 -17.66 17.83 -15.87
CA SER A 198 -17.16 19.21 -15.98
C SER A 198 -18.29 20.23 -15.85
#